data_AF-A0A956Y262-F1
#
_entry.id   AF-A0A956Y262-F1
#
_cell.length_a   1.000
_cell.length_b   1.000
_cell.length_c   1.000
_cell.angle_alpha   90.00
_cell.angle_beta   90.00
_cell.angle_gamma   90.00
#
_symmetry.space_group_name_H-M   'P 1'
#
loop_
_entity.id
_entity.type
_entity.pdbx_description
1 polymer ?
#
loop_
_entity_poly.entity_id
_entity_poly.type
_entity_poly.pdbx_seq_one_letter_code
_entity_poly.pdbx_strand_id
1 'polypeptide(L)'
;NGYFLEYDTDRAGGFEPLRFLPKGDKRVVLGLVTSKFGTLEDKDAVKRRIEEAGQYADIDQFCLSPQCGFASTEEGNLLAEDEQWRKLELVVEIAQEVWGGL
;
A
#
# COMPACT_ATOMS: atom_id res chain seq x y z
N ASN A 1 2.25 16.60 -3.18
CA ASN A 1 3.53 15.85 -3.29
C ASN A 1 3.51 14.69 -2.30
N GLY A 2 3.91 13.48 -2.70
CA GLY A 2 3.85 12.29 -1.83
C GLY A 2 5.12 11.44 -1.86
N TYR A 3 5.30 10.61 -0.84
CA TYR A 3 6.33 9.56 -0.79
C TYR A 3 5.68 8.21 -1.08
N PHE A 4 6.31 7.37 -1.90
CA PHE A 4 5.91 5.98 -2.10
C PHE A 4 6.85 5.10 -1.27
N LEU A 5 6.28 4.36 -0.31
CA LEU A 5 7.05 3.59 0.68
C LEU A 5 6.57 2.14 0.68
N GLU A 6 7.51 1.21 0.50
CA GLU A 6 7.21 -0.23 0.50
C GLU A 6 7.09 -0.74 1.93
N TYR A 7 5.99 -1.45 2.25
CA TYR A 7 5.79 -2.07 3.56
C TYR A 7 5.09 -3.44 3.47
N ASP A 8 5.22 -4.15 2.35
CA ASP A 8 4.59 -5.44 2.10
C ASP A 8 5.19 -6.61 2.91
N THR A 9 6.38 -6.42 3.48
CA THR A 9 7.07 -7.44 4.29
C THR A 9 7.55 -6.90 5.64
N ASP A 10 7.73 -7.80 6.61
CA ASP A 10 8.27 -7.47 7.94
C ASP A 10 9.68 -6.84 7.88
N ARG A 11 10.43 -7.12 6.81
CA ARG A 11 11.76 -6.55 6.58
C ARG A 11 11.72 -5.04 6.33
N ALA A 12 10.60 -4.49 5.88
CA ALA A 12 10.43 -3.05 5.66
C ALA A 12 10.41 -2.23 6.97
N GLY A 13 10.27 -2.90 8.12
CA GLY A 13 10.07 -2.25 9.41
C GLY A 13 8.63 -1.77 9.62
N GLY A 14 8.42 -1.05 10.72
CA GLY A 14 7.10 -0.54 11.13
C GLY A 14 6.81 0.89 10.67
N PHE A 15 5.65 1.39 11.08
CA PHE A 15 5.14 2.71 10.71
C PHE A 15 5.59 3.84 11.66
N GLU A 16 6.37 3.54 12.69
CA GLU A 16 6.83 4.53 13.69
C GLU A 16 7.49 5.78 13.08
N PRO A 17 8.27 5.69 11.98
CA PRO A 17 8.84 6.87 11.34
C PRO A 17 7.80 7.85 10.76
N LEU A 18 6.58 7.40 10.49
CA LEU A 18 5.52 8.27 9.95
C LEU A 18 5.11 9.38 10.93
N ARG A 19 5.44 9.26 12.23
CA ARG A 19 5.28 10.35 13.21
C ARG A 19 6.03 11.64 12.85
N PHE A 20 7.00 11.55 11.95
CA PHE A 20 7.77 12.69 11.44
C PHE A 20 7.19 13.27 10.14
N LEU A 21 6.10 12.71 9.61
CA LEU A 21 5.43 13.25 8.44
C LEU A 21 4.93 14.67 8.74
N PRO A 22 5.27 15.67 7.91
CA PRO A 22 4.70 17.01 8.08
C PRO A 22 3.18 16.97 7.97
N LYS A 23 2.49 17.62 8.91
CA LYS A 23 1.03 17.77 8.86
C LYS A 23 0.62 18.60 7.63
N GLY A 24 -0.56 18.30 7.08
CA GLY A 24 -1.14 19.01 5.94
C GLY A 24 -1.01 18.24 4.62
N ASP A 25 -0.56 18.89 3.56
CA ASP A 25 -0.71 18.35 2.19
C ASP A 25 0.33 17.30 1.78
N LYS A 26 1.24 16.94 2.70
CA LYS A 26 2.27 15.92 2.43
C LYS A 26 1.64 14.55 2.60
N ARG A 27 1.66 13.74 1.54
CA ARG A 27 1.04 12.40 1.56
C ARG A 27 2.07 11.27 1.60
N VAL A 28 1.63 10.11 2.10
CA VAL A 28 2.37 8.85 2.02
C VAL A 28 1.51 7.82 1.29
N VAL A 29 2.07 7.21 0.27
CA VAL A 29 1.48 6.08 -0.44
C VAL A 29 2.06 4.81 0.19
N LEU A 30 1.20 4.07 0.88
CA LEU A 30 1.54 2.84 1.58
C LEU A 30 1.56 1.69 0.56
N GLY A 31 2.74 1.17 0.26
CA GLY A 31 2.93 0.00 -0.59
C GLY A 31 2.68 -1.29 0.18
N LEU A 32 1.40 -1.68 0.32
CA LEU A 32 0.97 -2.81 1.16
C LEU A 32 0.58 -4.07 0.37
N VAL A 33 0.54 -3.97 -0.95
CA VAL A 33 0.16 -5.06 -1.86
C VAL A 33 1.41 -5.51 -2.60
N THR A 34 1.77 -6.80 -2.57
CA THR A 34 2.97 -7.27 -3.24
C THR A 34 2.83 -7.16 -4.76
N SER A 35 3.88 -6.72 -5.45
CA SER A 35 3.96 -6.74 -6.92
C SER A 35 4.74 -7.94 -7.47
N LYS A 36 5.18 -8.85 -6.59
CA LYS A 36 6.12 -9.94 -6.92
C LYS A 36 5.44 -11.29 -7.14
N PHE A 37 4.29 -11.54 -6.52
CA PHE A 37 3.57 -12.82 -6.57
C PHE A 37 2.10 -12.61 -6.88
N GLY A 38 1.49 -13.52 -7.66
CA GLY A 38 0.10 -13.40 -8.10
C GLY A 38 -0.96 -13.55 -7.01
N THR A 39 -0.64 -14.19 -5.88
CA THR A 39 -1.58 -14.38 -4.77
C THR A 39 -2.11 -13.04 -4.26
N LEU A 40 -3.43 -12.93 -4.16
CA LEU A 40 -4.09 -11.74 -3.61
C LEU A 40 -3.93 -11.66 -2.09
N GLU A 41 -3.76 -10.44 -1.62
CA GLU A 41 -3.68 -10.09 -0.22
C GLU A 41 -5.05 -10.26 0.46
N ASP A 42 -5.03 -10.60 1.74
CA ASP A 42 -6.22 -10.53 2.58
C ASP A 42 -6.62 -9.06 2.76
N LYS A 43 -7.79 -8.71 2.23
CA LYS A 43 -8.32 -7.35 2.22
C LYS A 43 -8.42 -6.73 3.62
N ASP A 44 -8.86 -7.52 4.60
CA ASP A 44 -9.01 -7.04 5.98
C ASP A 44 -7.64 -6.89 6.67
N ALA A 45 -6.65 -7.70 6.30
CA ALA A 45 -5.28 -7.52 6.76
C ALA A 45 -4.65 -6.23 6.24
N VAL A 46 -4.88 -5.88 4.97
CA VAL A 46 -4.41 -4.61 4.40
C VAL A 46 -5.08 -3.42 5.10
N LYS A 47 -6.39 -3.47 5.35
CA LYS A 47 -7.11 -2.41 6.08
C LYS A 47 -6.58 -2.24 7.50
N ARG A 48 -6.37 -3.33 8.25
CA ARG A 48 -5.76 -3.27 9.60
C ARG A 48 -4.39 -2.60 9.58
N ARG A 49 -3.59 -2.84 8.54
CA ARG A 49 -2.29 -2.18 8.40
C ARG A 49 -2.40 -0.69 8.06
N ILE A 50 -3.43 -0.26 7.31
CA ILE A 50 -3.71 1.16 7.10
C ILE A 50 -4.10 1.83 8.43
N GLU A 51 -4.94 1.17 9.23
CA GLU A 51 -5.32 1.65 10.56
C GLU A 51 -4.11 1.76 11.51
N GLU A 52 -3.20 0.79 11.46
CA GLU A 52 -1.93 0.82 12.21
C GLU A 52 -1.08 2.03 11.82
N ALA A 53 -0.93 2.31 10.52
CA ALA A 53 -0.26 3.53 10.06
C ALA A 53 -0.96 4.81 10.57
N GLY A 54 -2.29 4.77 10.67
CA GLY A 54 -3.14 5.82 11.23
C GLY A 54 -2.84 6.20 12.69
N GLN A 55 -2.11 5.34 13.42
CA GLN A 55 -1.65 5.66 14.77
C GLN A 55 -0.51 6.70 14.77
N TYR A 56 0.18 6.90 13.64
CA TYR A 56 1.38 7.73 13.55
C TYR A 56 1.20 9.01 12.74
N ALA A 57 0.32 9.02 11.73
CA ALA A 57 -0.07 10.23 11.01
C ALA A 57 -1.54 10.15 10.58
N ASP A 58 -2.11 11.28 10.16
CA ASP A 58 -3.51 11.39 9.77
C ASP A 58 -3.83 10.45 8.59
N ILE A 59 -4.90 9.69 8.70
CA ILE A 59 -5.35 8.74 7.67
C ILE A 59 -5.68 9.45 6.36
N ASP A 60 -6.07 10.73 6.41
CA ASP A 60 -6.34 11.56 5.23
C ASP A 60 -5.06 11.96 4.49
N GLN A 61 -3.89 11.77 5.11
CA GLN A 61 -2.58 11.94 4.48
C GLN A 61 -2.07 10.65 3.82
N PHE A 62 -2.85 9.56 3.83
CA PHE A 62 -2.46 8.28 3.24
C PHE A 62 -3.15 7.97 1.90
N CYS A 63 -2.46 7.15 1.11
CA CYS A 63 -2.95 6.49 -0.09
C CYS A 63 -2.48 5.02 -0.06
N LEU A 64 -3.06 4.17 -0.91
CA LEU A 64 -2.66 2.77 -1.08
C LEU A 64 -2.06 2.51 -2.46
N SER A 65 -1.03 1.67 -2.54
CA SER A 65 -0.49 1.15 -3.80
C SER A 65 0.06 -0.27 -3.64
N PRO A 66 0.44 -0.92 -4.75
CA PRO A 66 1.42 -2.00 -4.70
C PRO A 66 2.75 -1.53 -4.11
N GLN A 67 3.57 -2.46 -3.63
CA GLN A 67 4.89 -2.18 -3.05
C GLN A 67 5.79 -1.49 -4.07
N CYS A 68 5.74 -1.92 -5.33
CA CYS A 68 6.57 -1.44 -6.42
C CYS A 68 5.79 -1.55 -7.74
N GLY A 69 6.42 -1.19 -8.85
CA GLY A 69 5.88 -1.45 -10.17
C GLY A 69 5.83 -2.95 -10.48
N PHE A 70 4.99 -3.32 -11.46
CA PHE A 70 4.92 -4.69 -11.99
C PHE A 70 5.98 -4.99 -13.06
N ALA A 71 6.79 -4.01 -13.43
CA ALA A 71 7.90 -4.20 -14.36
C ALA A 71 8.99 -5.09 -13.75
N SER A 72 9.56 -5.98 -14.56
CA SER A 72 10.52 -7.01 -14.13
C SER A 72 11.73 -6.41 -13.41
N THR A 73 12.04 -6.92 -12.22
CA THR A 73 13.31 -6.70 -11.53
C THR A 73 14.26 -7.88 -11.77
N GLU A 74 15.54 -7.76 -11.39
CA GLU A 74 16.56 -8.83 -11.54
C GLU A 74 16.15 -10.18 -10.91
N GLU A 75 15.29 -10.17 -9.89
CA GLU A 75 14.77 -11.39 -9.23
C GLU A 75 13.52 -11.98 -9.94
N GLY A 76 12.96 -11.26 -10.90
CA GLY A 76 11.76 -11.65 -11.64
C GLY A 76 10.46 -11.45 -10.84
N ASN A 77 9.42 -11.02 -11.52
CA ASN A 77 8.07 -10.97 -10.97
C ASN A 77 7.34 -12.25 -11.40
N LEU A 78 6.85 -13.03 -10.44
CA LEU A 78 6.16 -14.31 -10.67
C LEU A 78 4.64 -14.09 -10.65
N LEU A 79 4.14 -13.34 -11.62
CA LEU A 79 2.71 -13.13 -11.83
C LEU A 79 2.34 -12.89 -13.29
N ALA A 80 1.16 -13.37 -13.67
CA ALA A 80 0.55 -13.15 -14.97
C ALA A 80 -0.10 -11.76 -15.07
N GLU A 81 -0.41 -11.32 -16.29
CA GLU A 81 -1.04 -10.02 -16.54
C GLU A 81 -2.40 -9.88 -15.84
N ASP A 82 -3.22 -10.93 -15.85
CA ASP A 82 -4.51 -10.92 -15.18
C ASP A 82 -4.39 -10.81 -13.66
N GLU A 83 -3.33 -11.38 -13.08
CA GLU A 83 -3.02 -11.23 -11.65
C GLU A 83 -2.58 -9.79 -11.33
N GLN A 84 -1.86 -9.10 -12.22
CA GLN A 84 -1.54 -7.67 -12.07
C GLN A 84 -2.82 -6.83 -12.02
N TRP A 85 -3.76 -7.09 -12.92
CA TRP A 85 -5.05 -6.40 -12.95
C TRP A 85 -5.87 -6.64 -11.69
N ARG A 86 -5.98 -7.89 -11.22
CA ARG A 86 -6.68 -8.21 -9.97
C ARG A 86 -6.07 -7.51 -8.76
N LYS A 87 -4.74 -7.34 -8.74
CA LYS A 87 -4.07 -6.56 -7.68
C LYS A 87 -4.42 -5.07 -7.74
N LEU A 88 -4.52 -4.50 -8.93
CA LEU A 88 -4.96 -3.11 -9.10
C LEU A 88 -6.43 -2.94 -8.69
N GLU A 89 -7.29 -3.89 -9.06
CA GLU A 89 -8.70 -3.92 -8.63
C GLU A 89 -8.80 -3.97 -7.10
N LEU A 90 -8.03 -4.85 -6.44
CA LEU A 90 -7.97 -4.94 -4.98
C LEU A 90 -7.54 -3.61 -4.33
N VAL A 91 -6.52 -2.95 -4.88
CA VAL A 91 -6.07 -1.63 -4.38
C VAL A 91 -7.19 -0.59 -4.49
N VAL A 92 -7.90 -0.54 -5.62
CA VAL A 92 -9.02 0.38 -5.82
C VAL A 92 -10.16 0.08 -4.87
N GLU A 93 -10.53 -1.18 -4.72
CA GLU A 93 -11.59 -1.63 -3.81
C GLU A 93 -11.30 -1.23 -2.36
N ILE A 94 -10.10 -1.54 -1.86
CA ILE A 94 -9.70 -1.14 -0.50
C ILE A 94 -9.70 0.37 -0.35
N ALA A 95 -9.17 1.10 -1.33
CA ALA A 95 -9.13 2.55 -1.25
C ALA A 95 -10.53 3.17 -1.20
N GLN A 96 -11.50 2.59 -1.91
CA GLN A 96 -12.90 2.99 -1.83
C GLN A 96 -13.52 2.63 -0.48
N GLU A 97 -13.23 1.47 0.09
CA GLU A 97 -13.73 1.09 1.42
C GLU A 97 -13.19 1.99 2.53
N VAL A 98 -11.94 2.44 2.44
CA VAL A 98 -11.29 3.25 3.48
C VAL A 98 -11.59 4.74 3.33
N TRP A 99 -11.52 5.28 2.11
CA TRP A 99 -11.61 6.73 1.86
C TRP A 99 -12.80 7.15 0.98
N GLY A 100 -13.55 6.20 0.42
CA GLY A 100 -14.62 6.47 -0.56
C GLY A 100 -15.96 6.93 0.03
N GLY A 101 -15.98 7.44 1.27
CA GLY A 101 -17.18 7.99 1.88
C GLY A 101 -17.79 9.13 1.04
N LEU A 102 -19.12 9.08 0.86
CA LEU A 102 -19.96 10.17 0.36
C LEU A 102 -20.13 11.27 1.42
#